data_AF-A0A940KG25-F1
#
_entry.id   AF-A0A940KG25-F1
#
_cell.length_a   1.000
_cell.length_b   1.000
_cell.length_c   1.000
_cell.angle_alpha   90.00
_cell.angle_beta   90.00
_cell.angle_gamma   90.00
#
_symmetry.space_group_name_H-M   'P 1'
#
loop_
_entity.id
_entity.type
_entity.pdbx_description
1 polymer ?
#
loop_
_entity_poly.entity_id
_entity_poly.type
_entity_poly.pdbx_seq_one_letter_code
_entity_poly.pdbx_strand_id
1 'polypeptide(L)'
;MNLSKNTICISILAATIFLFAGCNKIYDYIKHHPGGIEDGCRIKFISNQYSGTTYTLSFEYNQLGNPVHIKSVPVLEGYPNRRFIYDNKNRLILYNGYYQDTTLFEYRISFYYDKQNRVTHDTGYFIGGYWDGEIYAASKRATRYEYDQYGRISKTIAQELLYESQPYTTIYEYDARGNLKYPGDGADYDNQTSLRRTHPLWMFLDRDYSVNNYFKASAYNKKGLPVRTNLSQIGYNTFLWWPIQNAELTWECK
;
A
#
# COMPACT_ATOMS: atom_id res chain seq x y z
N MET A 1 16.30 35.28 -41.84
CA MET A 1 16.90 33.94 -41.65
C MET A 1 15.86 32.89 -42.03
N ASN A 2 16.02 32.24 -43.18
CA ASN A 2 15.12 31.18 -43.63
C ASN A 2 15.58 29.85 -42.99
N LEU A 3 14.90 29.42 -41.93
CA LEU A 3 15.06 28.08 -41.38
C LEU A 3 14.54 27.08 -42.42
N SER A 4 15.40 26.14 -42.83
CA SER A 4 15.05 25.13 -43.82
C SER A 4 13.89 24.26 -43.31
N LYS A 5 12.99 23.84 -44.19
CA LYS A 5 11.84 22.96 -43.85
C LYS A 5 12.28 21.68 -43.12
N ASN A 6 13.51 21.21 -43.36
CA ASN A 6 14.07 20.03 -42.70
C ASN A 6 14.40 20.26 -41.21
N THR A 7 14.70 21.49 -40.79
CA THR A 7 15.00 21.82 -39.40
C THR A 7 13.73 21.80 -38.53
N ILE A 8 12.58 22.16 -39.09
CA ILE A 8 11.29 22.20 -38.38
C ILE A 8 10.77 20.77 -38.05
N CYS A 9 10.98 19.80 -38.95
CA CYS A 9 10.55 18.41 -38.71
C CYS A 9 11.32 17.71 -37.59
N ILE A 10 12.62 18.00 -37.43
CA ILE A 10 13.45 17.37 -36.39
C ILE A 10 13.04 17.86 -35.00
N SER A 11 12.68 19.13 -34.85
CA SER A 11 12.21 19.71 -33.58
C SER A 11 10.89 19.12 -33.09
N ILE A 12 9.95 18.82 -34.00
CA ILE A 12 8.65 18.24 -33.66
C ILE A 12 8.80 16.78 -33.19
N LEU A 13 9.68 16.00 -33.84
CA LEU A 13 9.93 14.60 -33.48
C LEU A 13 10.63 14.48 -32.10
N ALA A 14 11.59 15.35 -31.80
CA ALA A 14 12.23 15.40 -30.49
C ALA A 14 11.23 15.77 -29.38
N ALA A 15 10.33 16.73 -29.64
CA ALA A 15 9.28 17.11 -28.69
C ALA A 15 8.27 15.98 -28.43
N THR A 16 7.98 15.13 -29.42
CA THR A 16 7.04 14.01 -29.24
C THR A 16 7.62 12.88 -28.38
N ILE A 17 8.93 12.63 -28.45
CA ILE A 17 9.59 11.58 -27.65
C ILE A 17 9.56 11.92 -26.15
N PHE A 18 9.70 13.20 -25.78
CA PHE A 18 9.60 13.62 -24.38
C PHE A 18 8.18 13.51 -23.79
N LEU A 19 7.13 13.51 -24.61
CA LEU A 19 5.75 13.39 -24.14
C LEU A 19 5.40 11.95 -23.71
N PHE A 20 6.13 10.93 -24.18
CA PHE A 20 5.87 9.53 -23.84
C PHE A 20 6.72 8.98 -22.70
N ALA A 21 7.78 9.68 -22.27
CA ALA A 21 8.63 9.28 -21.13
C ALA A 21 7.92 9.34 -19.76
N GLY A 22 6.65 9.73 -19.71
CA GLY A 22 5.87 9.85 -18.46
C GLY A 22 5.17 8.58 -17.98
N CYS A 23 5.09 7.51 -18.78
CA CYS A 23 4.09 6.46 -18.54
C CYS A 23 4.41 5.44 -17.43
N ASN A 24 5.63 5.36 -16.89
CA ASN A 24 5.98 4.39 -15.83
C ASN A 24 6.76 4.97 -14.64
N LYS A 25 6.70 6.30 -14.44
CA LYS A 25 7.56 6.99 -13.47
C LYS A 25 7.55 6.42 -12.05
N ILE A 26 6.43 5.86 -11.56
CA ILE A 26 6.37 5.26 -10.22
C ILE A 26 7.16 3.95 -10.14
N TYR A 27 6.99 3.06 -11.12
CA TYR A 27 7.69 1.79 -11.14
C TYR A 27 9.18 2.03 -11.45
N ASP A 28 9.49 2.97 -12.33
CA ASP A 28 10.87 3.33 -12.66
C ASP A 28 11.57 3.99 -11.46
N TYR A 29 10.91 4.94 -10.78
CA TYR A 29 11.45 5.52 -9.55
C TYR A 29 11.67 4.41 -8.52
N ILE A 30 10.65 3.64 -8.18
CA ILE A 30 10.79 2.63 -7.13
C ILE A 30 11.79 1.54 -7.52
N LYS A 31 11.87 1.11 -8.77
CA LYS A 31 12.81 0.07 -9.21
C LYS A 31 14.26 0.55 -9.24
N HIS A 32 14.50 1.81 -9.61
CA HIS A 32 15.85 2.35 -9.80
C HIS A 32 16.32 3.23 -8.64
N HIS A 33 15.47 3.53 -7.66
CA HIS A 33 15.90 4.21 -6.45
C HIS A 33 16.74 3.26 -5.57
N PRO A 34 17.77 3.79 -4.87
CA PRO A 34 18.44 3.04 -3.81
C PRO A 34 17.41 2.42 -2.85
N GLY A 35 17.52 1.10 -2.68
CA GLY A 35 16.54 0.29 -1.95
C GLY A 35 15.22 0.17 -2.68
N GLY A 36 15.19 -0.29 -3.93
CA GLY A 36 13.99 -0.35 -4.79
C GLY A 36 12.84 -1.25 -4.31
N ILE A 37 11.92 -1.70 -5.19
CA ILE A 37 11.09 -2.86 -4.83
C ILE A 37 12.06 -4.04 -4.66
N GLU A 38 11.95 -4.75 -3.53
CA GLU A 38 12.68 -6.01 -3.33
C GLU A 38 11.99 -7.11 -4.13
N ASP A 39 12.25 -7.10 -5.45
CA ASP A 39 11.76 -8.09 -6.39
C ASP A 39 12.47 -9.42 -6.11
N GLY A 40 11.83 -10.30 -5.35
CA GLY A 40 12.38 -11.63 -5.09
C GLY A 40 11.91 -12.27 -3.80
N CYS A 41 11.38 -11.48 -2.86
CA CYS A 41 10.82 -11.99 -1.61
C CYS A 41 9.37 -11.56 -1.44
N ARG A 42 8.54 -12.44 -0.90
CA ARG A 42 7.16 -12.14 -0.48
C ARG A 42 6.89 -12.61 0.94
N ILE A 43 6.06 -11.87 1.66
CA ILE A 43 5.65 -12.22 3.02
C ILE A 43 4.83 -13.51 2.92
N LYS A 44 5.16 -14.52 3.71
CA LYS A 44 4.39 -15.78 3.81
C LYS A 44 3.52 -15.78 5.06
N PHE A 45 4.10 -15.41 6.19
CA PHE A 45 3.40 -15.33 7.47
C PHE A 45 3.84 -14.12 8.27
N ILE A 46 2.90 -13.56 9.04
CA ILE A 46 3.17 -12.67 10.17
C ILE A 46 2.45 -13.27 11.37
N SER A 47 3.17 -13.51 12.47
CA SER A 47 2.58 -14.04 13.70
C SER A 47 2.97 -13.16 14.88
N ASN A 48 2.02 -12.80 15.73
CA ASN A 48 2.28 -12.10 16.98
C ASN A 48 1.52 -12.75 18.14
N GLN A 49 2.07 -12.63 19.34
CA GLN A 49 1.38 -13.06 20.56
C GLN A 49 0.81 -11.85 21.27
N TYR A 50 -0.48 -11.91 21.60
CA TYR A 50 -1.17 -10.89 22.37
C TYR A 50 -2.05 -11.56 23.42
N SER A 51 -1.82 -11.23 24.69
CA SER A 51 -2.56 -11.79 25.84
C SER A 51 -2.65 -13.32 25.83
N GLY A 52 -1.54 -14.01 25.52
CA GLY A 52 -1.46 -15.47 25.46
C GLY A 52 -2.09 -16.11 24.21
N THR A 53 -2.73 -15.32 23.35
CA THR A 53 -3.28 -15.80 22.07
C THR A 53 -2.28 -15.51 20.96
N THR A 54 -2.02 -16.51 20.10
CA THR A 54 -1.24 -16.32 18.88
C THR A 54 -2.19 -15.89 17.76
N TYR A 55 -1.88 -14.76 17.15
CA TYR A 55 -2.56 -14.28 15.97
C TYR A 55 -1.64 -14.44 14.77
N THR A 56 -2.15 -14.98 13.67
CA THR A 56 -1.38 -15.26 12.46
C THR A 56 -2.08 -14.72 11.24
N LEU A 57 -1.33 -14.00 10.40
CA LEU A 57 -1.66 -13.69 9.03
C LEU A 57 -0.91 -14.64 8.11
N SER A 58 -1.62 -15.29 7.18
CA SER A 58 -1.02 -16.10 6.12
C SER A 58 -1.37 -15.51 4.76
N PHE A 59 -0.35 -15.34 3.91
CA PHE A 59 -0.45 -14.61 2.66
C PHE A 59 -0.45 -15.59 1.48
N GLU A 60 -1.40 -15.39 0.56
CA GLU A 60 -1.53 -16.15 -0.68
C GLU A 60 -1.40 -15.21 -1.87
N TYR A 61 -0.71 -15.65 -2.91
CA TYR A 61 -0.42 -14.86 -4.12
C TYR A 61 -0.80 -15.65 -5.37
N ASN A 62 -1.19 -14.95 -6.43
CA ASN A 62 -1.38 -15.56 -7.74
C ASN A 62 -0.04 -15.83 -8.46
N GLN A 63 -0.12 -16.39 -9.67
CA GLN A 63 1.06 -16.70 -10.49
C GLN A 63 1.87 -15.46 -10.92
N LEU A 64 1.25 -14.29 -10.94
CA LEU A 64 1.92 -13.00 -11.23
C LEU A 64 2.60 -12.40 -10.00
N GLY A 65 2.47 -13.03 -8.83
CA GLY A 65 3.03 -12.54 -7.58
C GLY A 65 2.16 -11.50 -6.87
N ASN A 66 0.94 -11.23 -7.36
CA ASN A 66 0.00 -10.32 -6.70
C ASN A 66 -0.68 -11.03 -5.51
N PRO A 67 -0.83 -10.39 -4.34
CA PRO A 67 -1.55 -10.97 -3.21
C PRO A 67 -3.03 -11.17 -3.60
N VAL A 68 -3.59 -12.34 -3.33
CA VAL A 68 -5.02 -12.62 -3.59
C VAL A 68 -5.81 -12.75 -2.30
N HIS A 69 -5.14 -13.18 -1.22
CA HIS A 69 -5.79 -13.44 0.03
C HIS A 69 -4.83 -13.35 1.21
N ILE A 70 -5.31 -12.86 2.35
CA ILE A 70 -4.64 -12.93 3.65
C ILE A 70 -5.62 -13.56 4.63
N LYS A 71 -5.31 -14.75 5.17
CA LYS A 71 -6.13 -15.39 6.21
C LYS A 71 -5.64 -14.96 7.58
N SER A 72 -6.58 -14.55 8.43
CA SER A 72 -6.33 -14.25 9.84
C SER A 72 -6.71 -15.47 10.69
N VAL A 73 -5.89 -15.83 11.66
CA VAL A 73 -6.18 -16.89 12.63
C VAL A 73 -5.83 -16.37 14.03
N PRO A 74 -6.81 -16.24 14.95
CA PRO A 74 -8.24 -16.36 14.72
C PRO A 74 -8.82 -15.22 13.83
N VAL A 75 -9.99 -15.44 13.25
CA VAL A 75 -10.80 -14.39 12.59
C VAL A 75 -11.72 -13.77 13.65
N LEU A 76 -11.54 -12.49 13.95
CA LEU A 76 -12.39 -11.73 14.88
C LEU A 76 -12.39 -10.24 14.56
N GLU A 77 -13.21 -9.46 15.25
CA GLU A 77 -13.38 -8.02 15.02
C GLU A 77 -12.03 -7.27 15.02
N GLY A 78 -11.82 -6.40 14.02
CA GLY A 78 -10.53 -5.74 13.78
C GLY A 78 -9.45 -6.64 13.13
N TYR A 79 -9.69 -7.95 13.04
CA TYR A 79 -8.78 -8.95 12.47
C TYR A 79 -9.48 -9.83 11.40
N PRO A 80 -10.06 -9.21 10.35
CA PRO A 80 -10.76 -9.95 9.31
C PRO A 80 -9.79 -10.72 8.39
N ASN A 81 -10.32 -11.66 7.61
CA ASN A 81 -9.63 -12.12 6.40
C ASN A 81 -9.58 -10.99 5.37
N ARG A 82 -8.64 -11.02 4.44
CA ARG A 82 -8.49 -9.94 3.44
C ARG A 82 -8.44 -10.53 2.04
N ARG A 83 -9.32 -10.07 1.15
CA ARG A 83 -9.39 -10.49 -0.25
C ARG A 83 -9.01 -9.35 -1.18
N PHE A 84 -8.27 -9.68 -2.22
CA PHE A 84 -7.82 -8.76 -3.26
C PHE A 84 -8.41 -9.22 -4.59
N ILE A 85 -9.17 -8.35 -5.25
CA ILE A 85 -9.76 -8.64 -6.56
C ILE A 85 -9.15 -7.71 -7.59
N TYR A 86 -8.78 -8.28 -8.73
CA TYR A 86 -8.11 -7.60 -9.82
C TYR A 86 -8.99 -7.54 -11.06
N ASP A 87 -8.81 -6.52 -11.87
CA ASP A 87 -9.35 -6.49 -13.23
C ASP A 87 -8.49 -7.28 -14.23
N ASN A 88 -8.90 -7.31 -15.48
CA ASN A 88 -8.18 -7.98 -16.56
C ASN A 88 -6.81 -7.34 -16.91
N LYS A 89 -6.51 -6.15 -16.38
CA LYS A 89 -5.19 -5.51 -16.48
C LYS A 89 -4.33 -5.76 -15.24
N ASN A 90 -4.76 -6.68 -14.36
CA ASN A 90 -4.12 -7.00 -13.09
C ASN A 90 -4.02 -5.80 -12.13
N ARG A 91 -4.97 -4.86 -12.21
CA ARG A 91 -5.07 -3.72 -11.29
C ARG A 91 -6.03 -4.06 -10.16
N LEU A 92 -5.68 -3.74 -8.92
CA LEU A 92 -6.52 -4.00 -7.74
C LEU A 92 -7.79 -3.15 -7.80
N ILE A 93 -8.95 -3.74 -8.02
CA ILE A 93 -10.23 -3.03 -8.07
C ILE A 93 -11.02 -3.11 -6.77
N LEU A 94 -10.73 -4.11 -5.93
CA LEU A 94 -11.40 -4.28 -4.64
C LEU A 94 -10.44 -4.84 -3.58
N TYR A 95 -10.44 -4.21 -2.40
CA TYR A 95 -9.83 -4.72 -1.18
C TYR A 95 -10.90 -4.89 -0.10
N ASN A 96 -11.09 -6.13 0.35
CA ASN A 96 -12.22 -6.52 1.19
C ASN A 96 -11.74 -7.24 2.45
N GLY A 97 -11.96 -6.65 3.62
CA GLY A 97 -11.72 -7.23 4.93
C GLY A 97 -13.00 -7.93 5.41
N TYR A 98 -13.09 -9.25 5.32
CA TYR A 98 -14.33 -10.01 5.56
C TYR A 98 -14.21 -11.04 6.68
N TYR A 99 -15.37 -11.39 7.25
CA TYR A 99 -15.50 -12.40 8.30
C TYR A 99 -15.90 -13.77 7.72
N GLN A 100 -16.67 -14.60 8.43
CA GLN A 100 -16.83 -16.02 8.11
C GLN A 100 -17.38 -16.31 6.70
N ASP A 101 -18.57 -15.79 6.37
CA ASP A 101 -19.33 -16.17 5.16
C ASP A 101 -19.33 -15.07 4.08
N THR A 102 -18.42 -14.09 4.20
CA THR A 102 -18.34 -12.89 3.36
C THR A 102 -19.53 -11.93 3.44
N THR A 103 -20.59 -12.26 4.19
CA THR A 103 -21.77 -11.39 4.33
C THR A 103 -21.43 -10.18 5.19
N LEU A 104 -20.64 -10.38 6.25
CA LEU A 104 -20.11 -9.31 7.10
C LEU A 104 -18.68 -8.94 6.73
N PHE A 105 -18.38 -7.64 6.75
CA PHE A 105 -17.07 -7.10 6.46
C PHE A 105 -16.68 -5.96 7.41
N GLU A 106 -15.39 -5.90 7.70
CA GLU A 106 -14.76 -4.77 8.38
C GLU A 106 -14.59 -3.59 7.42
N TYR A 107 -14.16 -3.87 6.20
CA TYR A 107 -14.04 -2.87 5.16
C TYR A 107 -14.24 -3.46 3.77
N ARG A 108 -14.77 -2.65 2.87
CA ARG A 108 -14.89 -2.96 1.45
C ARG A 108 -14.53 -1.72 0.64
N ILE A 109 -13.36 -1.74 0.00
CA ILE A 109 -12.79 -0.56 -0.66
C ILE A 109 -12.64 -0.84 -2.16
N SER A 110 -13.33 -0.05 -2.98
CA SER A 110 -13.26 -0.12 -4.44
C SER A 110 -12.34 0.98 -4.99
N PHE A 111 -11.41 0.63 -5.88
CA PHE A 111 -10.41 1.57 -6.40
C PHE A 111 -10.69 1.96 -7.86
N TYR A 112 -10.41 3.22 -8.18
CA TYR A 112 -10.65 3.79 -9.49
C TYR A 112 -9.37 4.40 -10.08
N TYR A 113 -9.18 4.20 -11.38
CA TYR A 113 -7.91 4.47 -12.06
C TYR A 113 -8.04 5.55 -13.13
N ASP A 114 -7.00 6.37 -13.28
CA ASP A 114 -6.86 7.27 -14.43
C ASP A 114 -6.33 6.54 -15.69
N LYS A 115 -6.16 7.31 -16.77
CA LYS A 115 -5.59 6.83 -18.04
C LYS A 115 -4.12 6.42 -17.91
N GLN A 116 -3.43 6.86 -16.87
CA GLN A 116 -2.05 6.52 -16.53
C GLN A 116 -1.97 5.31 -15.59
N ASN A 117 -3.08 4.60 -15.33
CA ASN A 117 -3.17 3.46 -14.42
C ASN A 117 -2.79 3.78 -12.96
N ARG A 118 -2.97 5.04 -12.51
CA ARG A 118 -2.81 5.42 -11.10
C ARG A 118 -4.17 5.42 -10.41
N VAL A 119 -4.20 5.05 -9.12
CA VAL A 119 -5.43 5.13 -8.33
C VAL A 119 -5.73 6.61 -8.07
N THR A 120 -6.81 7.14 -8.62
CA THR A 120 -7.17 8.55 -8.39
C THR A 120 -8.06 8.74 -7.18
N HIS A 121 -8.91 7.75 -6.92
CA HIS A 121 -9.82 7.75 -5.78
C HIS A 121 -10.28 6.34 -5.43
N ASP A 122 -10.88 6.21 -4.27
CA ASP A 122 -11.61 5.04 -3.84
C ASP A 122 -12.99 5.37 -3.25
N THR A 123 -13.77 4.32 -3.06
CA THR A 123 -14.96 4.35 -2.19
C THR A 123 -14.90 3.16 -1.25
N GLY A 124 -14.90 3.44 0.05
CA GLY A 124 -14.88 2.47 1.13
C GLY A 124 -16.20 2.41 1.88
N TYR A 125 -16.62 1.20 2.23
CA TYR A 125 -17.65 0.93 3.23
C TYR A 125 -16.95 0.30 4.44
N PHE A 126 -17.30 0.71 5.66
CA PHE A 126 -16.64 0.26 6.88
C PHE A 126 -17.67 -0.23 7.89
N ILE A 127 -17.37 -1.38 8.51
CA ILE A 127 -18.21 -2.10 9.48
C ILE A 127 -19.62 -2.30 8.90
N GLY A 128 -19.78 -3.35 8.11
CA GLY A 128 -21.00 -3.53 7.33
C GLY A 128 -21.26 -4.96 6.89
N GLY A 129 -22.27 -5.10 6.04
CA GLY A 129 -22.59 -6.36 5.41
C GLY A 129 -23.59 -6.24 4.27
N TYR A 130 -24.01 -7.40 3.76
CA TYR A 130 -25.04 -7.50 2.73
C TYR A 130 -26.37 -7.91 3.36
N TRP A 131 -27.44 -7.21 2.98
CA TRP A 131 -28.81 -7.57 3.32
C TRP A 131 -29.69 -7.41 2.08
N ASP A 132 -30.35 -8.48 1.67
CA ASP A 132 -31.16 -8.53 0.43
C ASP A 132 -30.43 -8.06 -0.84
N GLY A 133 -29.10 -8.29 -0.90
CA GLY A 133 -28.25 -7.90 -2.04
C GLY A 133 -27.70 -6.47 -1.97
N GLU A 134 -28.18 -5.66 -1.03
CA GLU A 134 -27.73 -4.29 -0.81
C GLU A 134 -26.64 -4.21 0.27
N ILE A 135 -25.75 -3.22 0.15
CA ILE A 135 -24.68 -2.98 1.13
C ILE A 135 -25.18 -2.04 2.22
N TYR A 136 -25.06 -2.48 3.47
CA TYR A 136 -25.26 -1.68 4.67
C TYR A 136 -23.93 -1.52 5.39
N ALA A 137 -23.61 -0.30 5.85
CA ALA A 137 -22.36 -0.02 6.54
C ALA A 137 -22.52 1.13 7.55
N ALA A 138 -21.76 1.09 8.63
CA ALA A 138 -21.75 2.15 9.64
C ALA A 138 -21.08 3.45 9.13
N SER A 139 -20.14 3.31 8.19
CA SER A 139 -19.50 4.43 7.50
C SER A 139 -19.31 4.13 6.02
N LYS A 140 -19.40 5.18 5.21
CA LYS A 140 -19.05 5.18 3.79
C LYS A 140 -18.16 6.37 3.52
N ARG A 141 -17.00 6.14 2.91
CA ARG A 141 -15.99 7.17 2.64
C ARG A 141 -15.62 7.19 1.16
N ALA A 142 -15.38 8.36 0.61
CA ALA A 142 -14.64 8.51 -0.64
C ALA A 142 -13.29 9.18 -0.35
N THR A 143 -12.21 8.62 -0.91
CA THR A 143 -10.86 9.18 -0.75
C THR A 143 -10.30 9.55 -2.11
N ARG A 144 -9.77 10.77 -2.26
CA ARG A 144 -8.99 11.19 -3.44
C ARG A 144 -7.50 11.16 -3.12
N TYR A 145 -6.69 10.80 -4.11
CA TYR A 145 -5.24 10.69 -4.00
C TYR A 145 -4.55 11.72 -4.88
N GLU A 146 -3.55 12.39 -4.30
CA GLU A 146 -2.58 13.21 -5.04
C GLU A 146 -1.18 12.60 -4.86
N TYR A 147 -0.35 12.78 -5.88
CA TYR A 147 0.96 12.16 -5.99
C TYR A 147 2.05 13.21 -6.15
N ASP A 148 3.23 12.95 -5.61
CA ASP A 148 4.41 13.75 -5.87
C ASP A 148 5.04 13.43 -7.25
N GLN A 149 6.13 14.13 -7.56
CA GLN A 149 6.88 13.94 -8.81
C GLN A 149 7.50 12.53 -8.97
N TYR A 150 7.62 11.77 -7.89
CA TYR A 150 8.13 10.39 -7.86
C TYR A 150 7.00 9.34 -7.90
N GLY A 151 5.74 9.78 -7.95
CA GLY A 151 4.58 8.90 -7.97
C GLY A 151 4.21 8.33 -6.60
N ARG A 152 4.76 8.85 -5.50
CA ARG A 152 4.34 8.47 -4.14
C ARG A 152 3.09 9.26 -3.77
N ILE A 153 2.22 8.70 -2.94
CA ILE A 153 1.08 9.46 -2.40
C ILE A 153 1.67 10.60 -1.56
N SER A 154 1.33 11.83 -1.91
CA SER A 154 1.72 13.05 -1.21
C SER A 154 0.57 13.65 -0.41
N LYS A 155 -0.67 13.33 -0.80
CA LYS A 155 -1.86 13.83 -0.11
C LYS A 155 -3.08 12.93 -0.35
N THR A 156 -3.91 12.81 0.67
CA THR A 156 -5.26 12.25 0.57
C THR A 156 -6.29 13.26 1.03
N ILE A 157 -7.46 13.24 0.39
CA ILE A 157 -8.64 14.02 0.81
C ILE A 157 -9.78 13.03 0.97
N ALA A 158 -10.23 12.82 2.20
CA ALA A 158 -11.27 11.87 2.54
C ALA A 158 -12.55 12.58 2.96
N GLN A 159 -13.69 12.09 2.46
CA GLN A 159 -15.02 12.60 2.73
C GLN A 159 -15.90 11.46 3.24
N GLU A 160 -16.51 11.62 4.42
CA GLU A 160 -17.60 10.73 4.85
C GLU A 160 -18.86 11.07 4.05
N LEU A 161 -19.54 10.05 3.53
CA LEU A 161 -20.68 10.17 2.63
C LEU A 161 -22.01 9.91 3.31
N LEU A 162 -22.02 9.26 4.49
CA LEU A 162 -23.25 9.03 5.26
C LEU A 162 -23.55 10.18 6.23
N TYR A 163 -22.57 11.03 6.51
CA TYR A 163 -22.67 12.13 7.45
C TYR A 163 -22.20 13.41 6.74
N GLU A 164 -22.82 14.54 7.06
CA GLU A 164 -22.40 15.87 6.56
C GLU A 164 -21.14 16.34 7.29
N SER A 165 -20.04 15.61 7.16
CA SER A 165 -18.74 16.03 7.68
C SER A 165 -18.01 16.89 6.66
N GLN A 166 -17.14 17.77 7.13
CA GLN A 166 -16.15 18.37 6.22
C GLN A 166 -15.15 17.30 5.77
N PRO A 167 -14.61 17.38 4.55
CA PRO A 167 -13.54 16.51 4.13
C PRO A 167 -12.29 16.78 4.98
N TYR A 168 -11.56 15.72 5.33
CA TYR A 168 -10.29 15.84 6.03
C TYR A 168 -9.13 15.50 5.09
N THR A 169 -8.02 16.22 5.26
CA THR A 169 -6.83 16.10 4.41
C THR A 169 -5.68 15.53 5.21
N THR A 170 -4.95 14.58 4.64
CA THR A 170 -3.68 14.08 5.19
C THR A 170 -2.56 14.37 4.19
N ILE A 171 -1.47 14.96 4.66
CA ILE A 171 -0.27 15.26 3.87
C ILE A 171 0.81 14.24 4.23
N TYR A 172 1.46 13.71 3.20
CA TYR A 172 2.53 12.71 3.31
C TYR A 172 3.81 13.32 2.75
N GLU A 173 4.72 13.73 3.64
CA GLU A 173 6.02 14.28 3.28
C GLU A 173 7.10 13.23 3.43
N TYR A 174 8.10 13.23 2.56
CA TYR A 174 9.22 12.30 2.65
C TYR A 174 10.53 13.07 2.86
N ASP A 175 11.44 12.50 3.65
CA ASP A 175 12.78 13.04 3.88
C ASP A 175 13.70 12.83 2.65
N ALA A 176 14.91 13.38 2.72
CA ALA A 176 15.90 13.25 1.65
C ALA A 176 16.38 11.81 1.42
N ARG A 177 16.16 10.90 2.37
CA ARG A 177 16.45 9.46 2.26
C ARG A 177 15.28 8.68 1.65
N GLY A 178 14.15 9.34 1.39
CA GLY A 178 12.95 8.73 0.82
C GLY A 178 12.01 8.12 1.85
N ASN A 179 12.17 8.44 3.14
CA ASN A 179 11.36 7.93 4.24
C ASN A 179 10.24 8.88 4.62
N LEU A 180 9.04 8.37 4.95
CA LEU A 180 7.89 9.17 5.34
C LEU A 180 8.18 9.93 6.66
N LYS A 181 7.88 11.23 6.70
CA LYS A 181 7.98 12.04 7.91
C LYS A 181 6.69 11.89 8.71
N TYR A 182 6.77 11.30 9.89
CA TYR A 182 5.63 11.23 10.80
C TYR A 182 5.53 12.52 11.64
N PRO A 183 4.32 13.09 11.83
CA PRO A 183 4.14 14.28 12.65
C PRO A 183 4.65 14.08 14.08
N GLY A 184 5.51 14.99 14.53
CA GLY A 184 6.01 15.02 15.91
C GLY A 184 7.18 14.10 16.23
N ASP A 185 7.73 13.36 15.26
CA ASP A 185 8.70 12.30 15.56
C ASP A 185 10.13 12.56 15.08
N GLY A 186 11.07 12.27 15.97
CA GLY A 186 12.46 11.93 15.66
C GLY A 186 12.55 10.51 15.11
N ALA A 187 11.83 10.27 14.01
CA ALA A 187 11.69 9.00 13.31
C ALA A 187 12.96 8.12 13.34
N ASP A 188 12.92 7.01 14.09
CA ASP A 188 14.05 6.08 14.20
C ASP A 188 13.95 4.98 13.13
N TYR A 189 14.13 5.39 11.89
CA TYR A 189 14.27 4.47 10.76
C TYR A 189 15.51 3.59 10.94
N ASP A 190 15.38 2.31 10.59
CA ASP A 190 16.55 1.46 10.39
C ASP A 190 17.27 1.81 9.07
N ASN A 191 18.30 1.04 8.73
CA ASN A 191 19.00 1.13 7.44
C ASN A 191 18.71 -0.09 6.55
N GLN A 192 17.60 -0.79 6.80
CA GLN A 192 17.23 -2.01 6.07
C GLN A 192 16.06 -1.73 5.13
N THR A 193 15.79 -2.63 4.19
CA THR A 193 14.68 -2.47 3.26
C THR A 193 13.35 -2.53 4.01
N SER A 194 12.48 -1.54 3.77
CA SER A 194 11.12 -1.54 4.31
C SER A 194 10.35 -2.77 3.87
N LEU A 195 9.67 -3.46 4.79
CA LEU A 195 8.84 -4.62 4.46
C LEU A 195 7.74 -4.29 3.43
N ARG A 196 7.31 -3.01 3.36
CA ARG A 196 6.33 -2.51 2.39
C ARG A 196 6.85 -2.55 0.96
N ARG A 197 8.17 -2.53 0.77
CA ARG A 197 8.79 -2.55 -0.56
C ARG A 197 8.85 -3.92 -1.19
N THR A 198 8.36 -4.96 -0.50
CA THR A 198 8.21 -6.28 -1.09
C THR A 198 7.04 -6.39 -2.06
N HIS A 199 6.13 -5.40 -2.09
CA HIS A 199 5.09 -5.34 -3.12
C HIS A 199 4.52 -3.91 -3.27
N PRO A 200 4.26 -3.42 -4.50
CA PRO A 200 3.66 -2.09 -4.72
C PRO A 200 2.34 -1.84 -3.98
N LEU A 201 1.50 -2.88 -3.87
CA LEU A 201 0.24 -2.78 -3.13
C LEU A 201 0.42 -2.55 -1.63
N TRP A 202 1.52 -3.00 -1.03
CA TRP A 202 1.77 -2.76 0.39
C TRP A 202 2.07 -1.29 0.66
N MET A 203 2.97 -0.70 -0.14
CA MET A 203 3.22 0.75 -0.09
C MET A 203 1.96 1.56 -0.36
N PHE A 204 1.19 1.14 -1.38
CA PHE A 204 -0.07 1.79 -1.67
C PHE A 204 -1.01 1.70 -0.48
N LEU A 205 -1.39 0.50 0.00
CA LEU A 205 -2.39 0.28 1.05
C LEU A 205 -2.06 0.96 2.38
N ASP A 206 -0.78 0.99 2.78
CA ASP A 206 -0.35 1.68 4.01
C ASP A 206 -0.08 3.18 3.83
N ARG A 207 -0.10 3.67 2.58
CA ARG A 207 0.21 5.06 2.21
C ARG A 207 1.65 5.44 2.63
N ASP A 208 2.54 4.46 2.62
CA ASP A 208 3.91 4.57 3.11
C ASP A 208 4.88 3.95 2.09
N TYR A 209 5.62 4.84 1.43
CA TYR A 209 6.60 4.52 0.39
C TYR A 209 8.05 4.59 0.91
N SER A 210 8.24 4.54 2.24
CA SER A 210 9.56 4.64 2.87
C SER A 210 10.54 3.61 2.34
N VAL A 211 11.80 4.02 2.19
CA VAL A 211 12.91 3.14 1.81
C VAL A 211 13.23 2.18 2.97
N ASN A 212 13.18 2.68 4.20
CA ASN A 212 13.54 1.96 5.41
C ASN A 212 12.34 1.61 6.29
N ASN A 213 12.52 0.63 7.19
CA ASN A 213 11.48 0.35 8.18
C ASN A 213 11.43 1.47 9.21
N TYR A 214 10.22 1.89 9.60
CA TYR A 214 9.99 2.84 10.71
C TYR A 214 10.31 2.24 12.09
N PHE A 215 11.08 1.16 12.12
CA PHE A 215 11.42 0.44 13.33
C PHE A 215 12.71 -0.34 13.12
N LYS A 216 13.39 -0.67 14.22
CA LYS A 216 14.52 -1.59 14.22
C LYS A 216 14.04 -2.99 14.59
N ALA A 217 14.07 -3.89 13.61
CA ALA A 217 13.84 -5.30 13.85
C ALA A 217 14.97 -5.90 14.71
N SER A 218 14.66 -6.90 15.53
CA SER A 218 15.67 -7.61 16.33
C SER A 218 16.45 -8.63 15.50
N ALA A 219 15.93 -9.01 14.33
CA ALA A 219 16.62 -9.87 13.38
C ALA A 219 16.13 -9.62 11.94
N TYR A 220 17.03 -9.83 10.99
CA TYR A 220 16.77 -9.75 9.54
C TYR A 220 17.27 -11.00 8.83
N ASN A 221 16.67 -11.33 7.69
CA ASN A 221 17.19 -12.39 6.81
C ASN A 221 18.38 -11.87 5.97
N LYS A 222 18.96 -12.73 5.12
CA LYS A 222 20.11 -12.37 4.25
C LYS A 222 19.83 -11.25 3.24
N LYS A 223 18.55 -10.92 3.00
CA LYS A 223 18.10 -9.85 2.11
C LYS A 223 17.80 -8.54 2.86
N GLY A 224 18.06 -8.49 4.18
CA GLY A 224 17.75 -7.33 5.00
C GLY A 224 16.26 -7.16 5.30
N LEU A 225 15.44 -8.20 5.12
CA LEU A 225 14.01 -8.14 5.47
C LEU A 225 13.80 -8.58 6.93
N PRO A 226 12.93 -7.92 7.70
CA PRO A 226 12.74 -8.22 9.12
C PRO A 226 12.16 -9.62 9.30
N VAL A 227 12.76 -10.44 10.16
CA VAL A 227 12.20 -11.76 10.56
C VAL A 227 11.61 -11.74 11.96
N ARG A 228 12.03 -10.79 12.80
CA ARG A 228 11.49 -10.60 14.15
C ARG A 228 11.49 -9.12 14.52
N THR A 229 10.39 -8.61 15.05
CA THR A 229 10.31 -7.28 15.64
C THR A 229 10.37 -7.37 17.17
N ASN A 230 10.89 -6.34 17.84
CA ASN A 230 10.85 -6.21 19.30
C ASN A 230 10.56 -4.75 19.64
N LEU A 231 9.27 -4.42 19.65
CA LEU A 231 8.81 -3.03 19.71
C LEU A 231 8.13 -2.82 21.06
N SER A 232 8.70 -1.91 21.86
CA SER A 232 8.21 -1.60 23.20
C SER A 232 7.00 -0.66 23.20
N GLN A 233 6.73 0.02 22.07
CA GLN A 233 5.64 0.98 21.95
C GLN A 233 4.55 0.47 21.01
N ILE A 234 3.29 0.67 21.44
CA ILE A 234 2.10 0.22 20.73
C ILE A 234 1.77 1.12 19.50
N GLY A 235 2.49 2.23 19.29
CA GLY A 235 2.24 3.19 18.20
C GLY A 235 2.80 2.78 16.84
N TYR A 236 2.30 3.44 15.76
CA TYR A 236 2.62 3.50 14.30
C TYR A 236 3.17 2.27 13.55
N ASN A 237 3.58 1.22 14.25
CA ASN A 237 4.16 -0.01 13.76
C ASN A 237 3.04 -0.99 13.45
N THR A 238 2.27 -0.64 12.44
CA THR A 238 1.28 -1.51 11.83
C THR A 238 1.73 -1.89 10.42
N PHE A 239 1.14 -2.95 9.87
CA PHE A 239 1.23 -3.32 8.47
C PHE A 239 -0.18 -3.72 8.02
N LEU A 240 -0.78 -3.01 7.05
CA LEU A 240 -2.18 -3.21 6.65
C LEU A 240 -3.16 -3.15 7.84
N TRP A 241 -2.94 -2.15 8.71
CA TRP A 241 -3.60 -1.93 10.00
C TRP A 241 -3.43 -3.04 11.04
N TRP A 242 -2.57 -4.03 10.76
CA TRP A 242 -2.23 -5.08 11.72
C TRP A 242 -1.02 -4.68 12.57
N PRO A 243 -1.08 -4.73 13.92
CA PRO A 243 0.05 -4.42 14.77
C PRO A 243 1.17 -5.45 14.56
N ILE A 244 2.38 -4.98 14.23
CA ILE A 244 3.56 -5.85 14.04
C ILE A 244 4.50 -5.81 15.24
N GLN A 245 3.97 -5.56 16.44
CA GLN A 245 4.73 -5.59 17.68
C GLN A 245 5.04 -7.03 18.07
N ASN A 246 6.30 -7.32 18.39
CA ASN A 246 6.76 -8.66 18.78
C ASN A 246 6.32 -9.74 17.78
N ALA A 247 6.37 -9.38 16.50
CA ALA A 247 5.94 -10.20 15.40
C ALA A 247 7.10 -11.03 14.85
N GLU A 248 6.81 -12.28 14.52
CA GLU A 248 7.66 -13.17 13.73
C GLU A 248 7.18 -13.12 12.28
N LEU A 249 8.09 -12.87 11.35
CA LEU A 249 7.81 -12.77 9.93
C LEU A 249 8.55 -13.88 9.19
N THR A 250 7.81 -14.63 8.37
CA THR A 250 8.38 -15.63 7.46
C THR A 250 8.28 -15.16 6.03
N TRP A 251 9.33 -15.38 5.27
CA TRP A 251 9.47 -14.95 3.88
C TRP A 251 9.57 -16.15 2.95
N GLU A 252 9.07 -15.98 1.74
CA GLU A 252 9.37 -16.85 0.60
C GLU A 252 10.19 -16.05 -0.40
N CYS A 253 11.47 -16.40 -0.55
CA CYS A 253 12.42 -15.73 -1.42
C CYS A 253 12.92 -16.67 -2.52
N LYS A 254 13.17 -16.11 -3.71
CA LYS A 254 13.81 -16.79 -4.85
C LYS A 254 15.32 -16.52 -4.90
#